data_AF-A0AAJ2TEA8-F1
#
_entry.id   AF-A0AAJ2TEA8-F1
#
_cell.length_a   1.000
_cell.length_b   1.000
_cell.length_c   1.000
_cell.angle_alpha   90.00
_cell.angle_beta   90.00
_cell.angle_gamma   90.00
#
_symmetry.space_group_name_H-M   'P 1'
#
loop_
_entity.id
_entity.type
_entity.pdbx_description
1 polymer ?
#
loop_
_entity_poly.entity_id
_entity_poly.type
_entity_poly.pdbx_seq_one_letter_code
_entity_poly.pdbx_strand_id
1 'polypeptide(L)' 'MSKLNPNEKLIVEYLMKNEKIVNKEASSLTGLSPAQVRRVFVSLQKKQVIEGIGKSRARHYQLTKPEILKYR' A
#
# COMPACT_ATOMS: atom_id res chain seq x y z
N MET A 1 14.39 12.49 -0.37
CA MET A 1 13.12 12.00 0.21
C MET A 1 12.07 11.95 -0.88
N SER A 2 11.64 10.77 -1.30
CA SER A 2 10.65 10.60 -2.37
C SER A 2 9.32 11.20 -1.92
N LYS A 3 8.89 12.31 -2.55
CA LYS A 3 7.63 12.98 -2.23
C LYS A 3 6.48 12.01 -2.52
N LEU A 4 5.66 11.71 -1.51
CA LEU A 4 4.43 10.93 -1.70
C LEU A 4 3.36 11.83 -2.35
N ASN A 5 2.63 11.30 -3.31
CA ASN A 5 1.43 11.94 -3.84
C ASN A 5 0.33 11.99 -2.74
N PRO A 6 -0.58 12.97 -2.73
CA PRO A 6 -1.77 12.96 -1.86
C PRO A 6 -2.45 11.59 -1.66
N ASN A 7 -2.67 10.83 -2.74
CA ASN A 7 -3.32 9.50 -2.64
C ASN A 7 -2.42 8.45 -1.99
N GLU A 8 -1.11 8.51 -2.24
CA GLU A 8 -0.13 7.65 -1.59
C GLU A 8 -0.08 7.94 -0.08
N LYS A 9 -0.10 9.22 0.28
CA LYS A 9 -0.08 9.68 1.67
C LYS A 9 -1.32 9.19 2.43
N LEU A 10 -2.51 9.31 1.84
CA LEU A 10 -3.76 8.80 2.44
C LEU A 10 -3.69 7.30 2.74
N ILE A 11 -3.21 6.50 1.79
CA ILE A 11 -3.08 5.05 1.97
C ILE A 11 -2.07 4.71 3.07
N VAL A 12 -0.93 5.42 3.11
CA VAL A 12 0.10 5.22 4.15
C VAL A 12 -0.44 5.60 5.53
N GLU A 13 -1.11 6.75 5.66
CA GLU A 13 -1.72 7.18 6.93
C GLU A 13 -2.79 6.19 7.41
N TYR A 14 -3.59 5.65 6.49
CA TYR A 14 -4.56 4.61 6.83
C TYR A 14 -3.88 3.33 7.33
N LEU A 15 -2.82 2.89 6.65
CA LEU A 15 -2.05 1.71 7.03
C LEU A 15 -1.34 1.87 8.38
N MET A 16 -0.89 3.08 8.72
CA MET A 16 -0.33 3.38 10.05
C MET A 16 -1.36 3.16 11.17
N LYS A 17 -2.66 3.30 10.87
CA LYS A 17 -3.75 3.12 11.83
C LYS A 17 -4.36 1.72 11.80
N ASN A 18 -4.42 1.08 10.63
CA ASN A 18 -5.21 -0.15 10.41
C ASN A 18 -4.36 -1.39 10.07
N GLU A 19 -3.03 -1.30 10.10
CA GLU A 19 -2.02 -2.34 9.81
C GLU A 19 -2.04 -2.92 8.38
N LYS A 20 -3.22 -3.11 7.79
CA LYS A 20 -3.46 -3.65 6.47
C LYS A 20 -4.54 -2.88 5.72
N ILE A 21 -4.49 -2.97 4.39
CA ILE A 21 -5.51 -2.41 3.51
C ILE A 21 -5.75 -3.34 2.31
N VAL A 22 -7.01 -3.50 1.92
CA VAL A 22 -7.39 -4.18 0.66
C VAL A 22 -7.73 -3.17 -0.43
N ASN A 23 -7.76 -3.64 -1.68
CA ASN A 23 -8.05 -2.77 -2.84
C ASN A 23 -9.40 -2.06 -2.73
N LYS A 24 -10.43 -2.74 -2.21
CA LYS A 24 -11.76 -2.16 -1.99
C LYS A 24 -11.71 -1.00 -0.99
N GLU A 25 -11.04 -1.18 0.14
CA GLU A 25 -10.86 -0.14 1.16
C GLU A 25 -10.08 1.05 0.62
N ALA A 26 -8.99 0.80 -0.11
CA ALA A 26 -8.22 1.87 -0.73
C ALA A 26 -9.01 2.64 -1.79
N SER A 27 -9.89 1.96 -2.54
CA SER A 27 -10.79 2.61 -3.50
C SER A 27 -11.78 3.52 -2.78
N SER A 28 -12.40 3.03 -1.69
CA SER A 28 -13.31 3.82 -0.85
C SER A 28 -12.60 4.99 -0.17
N LEU A 29 -11.36 4.79 0.31
CA LEU A 29 -10.56 5.81 1.00
C LEU A 29 -10.13 6.94 0.06
N THR A 30 -9.71 6.61 -1.16
CA THR A 30 -9.13 7.57 -2.10
C THR A 30 -10.14 8.10 -3.13
N GLY A 31 -11.34 7.50 -3.21
CA GLY A 31 -12.33 7.78 -4.25
C GLY A 31 -11.88 7.36 -5.66
N LEU A 32 -10.78 6.61 -5.78
CA LEU A 32 -10.20 6.19 -7.05
C LEU A 32 -10.82 4.89 -7.57
N SER A 33 -10.76 4.72 -8.88
CA SER A 33 -11.08 3.42 -9.50
C SER A 33 -10.09 2.33 -9.05
N PRO A 34 -10.50 1.05 -9.03
CA PRO A 34 -9.60 -0.06 -8.66
C PRO A 34 -8.32 -0.12 -9.49
N ALA A 35 -8.38 0.30 -10.77
CA ALA A 35 -7.22 0.38 -11.65
C ALA A 35 -6.24 1.49 -11.24
N GLN A 36 -6.74 2.66 -10.82
CA GLN A 36 -5.91 3.74 -10.28
C GLN A 36 -5.31 3.36 -8.93
N VAL A 37 -6.08 2.74 -8.03
CA VAL A 37 -5.58 2.23 -6.74
C VAL A 37 -4.44 1.24 -6.95
N ARG A 38 -4.55 0.32 -7.92
CA ARG A 38 -3.45 -0.60 -8.27
C ARG A 38 -2.18 0.15 -8.69
N ARG A 39 -2.31 1.23 -9.46
CA ARG A 39 -1.15 2.07 -9.83
C ARG A 39 -0.51 2.72 -8.61
N VAL A 40 -1.31 3.21 -7.67
CA VAL A 40 -0.82 3.79 -6.40
C VAL A 40 -0.07 2.72 -5.59
N PHE A 41 -0.63 1.52 -5.43
CA PHE A 41 0.05 0.43 -4.74
C PHE A 41 1.35 0.03 -5.42
N VAL A 42 1.37 -0.10 -6.75
CA VAL A 42 2.60 -0.42 -7.49
C VAL A 42 3.67 0.65 -7.27
N SER A 43 3.29 1.93 -7.24
CA SER A 43 4.21 3.03 -6.93
C SER A 43 4.77 2.91 -5.50
N LEU A 44 3.90 2.69 -4.51
CA LEU A 44 4.31 2.50 -3.11
C LEU A 44 5.20 1.27 -2.91
N GLN A 45 4.93 0.16 -3.61
CA GLN A 45 5.76 -1.05 -3.58
C GLN A 45 7.14 -0.80 -4.22
N LYS A 46 7.21 -0.09 -5.35
CA LYS A 46 8.48 0.32 -5.96
C LYS A 46 9.32 1.22 -5.04
N LYS A 47 8.65 2.05 -4.24
CA LYS A 47 9.27 2.88 -3.20
C LYS A 47 9.58 2.10 -1.90
N GLN A 48 9.32 0.79 -1.87
CA GLN A 48 9.46 -0.10 -0.71
C GLN A 48 8.68 0.36 0.54
N VAL A 49 7.63 1.14 0.37
CA VAL A 49 6.81 1.65 1.50
C VAL A 49 5.78 0.62 1.96
N ILE A 50 5.24 -0.16 1.02
CA ILE A 50 4.27 -1.21 1.30
C ILE A 50 4.70 -2.51 0.65
N GLU A 51 4.19 -3.61 1.20
CA GLU A 51 4.30 -4.95 0.62
C GLU A 51 2.93 -5.60 0.48
N GLY A 52 2.80 -6.49 -0.52
CA GLY A 52 1.56 -7.23 -0.76
C GLY A 52 1.66 -8.61 -0.15
N ILE A 53 0.75 -8.93 0.77
CA ILE A 53 0.72 -10.20 1.50
C ILE A 53 -0.51 -11.02 1.06
N GLY A 54 -0.31 -12.33 0.91
CA GLY A 54 -1.36 -13.29 0.57
C GLY A 54 -1.48 -13.60 -0.92
N LYS A 55 -2.33 -14.60 -1.24
CA LYS A 55 -2.58 -15.07 -2.62
C LYS A 55 -4.06 -14.91 -2.97
N SER A 56 -4.34 -14.55 -4.23
CA SER A 56 -5.70 -14.45 -4.80
C SER A 56 -6.64 -13.59 -3.93
N ARG A 57 -7.71 -14.17 -3.38
CA ARG A 57 -8.77 -13.49 -2.61
C ARG A 57 -8.32 -12.95 -1.25
N ALA A 58 -7.24 -13.47 -0.68
CA ALA A 58 -6.70 -13.03 0.60
C ALA A 58 -5.63 -11.93 0.48
N ARG A 59 -5.40 -11.40 -0.74
CA ARG A 59 -4.36 -10.40 -0.99
C ARG A 59 -4.71 -9.07 -0.32
N HIS A 60 -3.84 -8.63 0.57
CA HIS A 60 -3.89 -7.34 1.23
C HIS A 60 -2.51 -6.69 1.19
N TYR A 61 -2.42 -5.41 1.54
CA TYR A 61 -1.17 -4.66 1.59
C TYR A 61 -0.90 -4.20 3.02
N GLN A 62 0.37 -4.19 3.43
CA GLN A 62 0.82 -3.72 4.74
C GLN A 62 2.01 -2.78 4.56
N LEU A 63 2.32 -1.95 5.57
CA LEU A 63 3.57 -1.18 5.57
C LEU A 63 4.76 -2.14 5.59
N THR A 64 5.74 -1.91 4.72
CA THR A 64 6.98 -2.67 4.75
C THR A 64 7.66 -2.41 6.08
N LYS A 65 7.82 -3.45 6.91
CA LYS A 65 8.66 -3.34 8.10
C LYS A 65 10.12 -3.41 7.65
N PRO A 66 10.99 -2.48 8.07
CA PRO A 66 12.40 -2.47 7.66
C PRO A 66 13.19 -3.70 8.13
N GLU A 67 12.62 -4.58 8.96
CA GLU A 67 13.30 -5.76 9.51
C GLU A 67 13.62 -6.85 8.49
N ILE A 68 12.98 -6.88 7.31
CA ILE A 68 13.14 -7.99 6.33
C ILE A 68 14.32 -7.77 5.36
N LEU A 69 14.97 -6.61 5.37
CA LEU A 69 16.09 -6.30 4.45
C LEU A 69 17.47 -6.84 4.89
N LYS A 70 17.57 -7.60 5.99
CA LYS A 70 18.87 -8.03 6.56
C LYS A 70 19.45 -9.36 6.06
N TYR A 71 18.82 -10.08 5.15
CA TYR A 71 19.37 -11.38 4.68
C TYR A 71 19.22 -11.60 3.17
N ARG A 72 19.99 -10.85 2.38
CA ARG A 72 20.33 -11.23 1.02
C ARG A 72 21.78 -10.93 0.72
#